data_AF-K7VYY7-F1
#
_entry.id   AF-K7VYY7-F1
#
_cell.length_a   1.000
_cell.length_b   1.000
_cell.length_c   1.000
_cell.angle_alpha   90.00
_cell.angle_beta   90.00
_cell.angle_gamma   90.00
#
_symmetry.space_group_name_H-M   'P 1'
#
loop_
_entity.id
_entity.type
_entity.pdbx_description
1 polymer ?
#
loop_
_entity_poly.entity_id
_entity_poly.type
_entity_poly.pdbx_seq_one_letter_code
_entity_poly.pdbx_strand_id
1 'polypeptide(L)'
;MRKKKVERWDQFVDVIEQIKKVASEIRPADFVPFRIHVDQSDQSLRKLEELTKELQSLQKEKSDRLKQVMEHLNTLHSLCEVLGVDFKQTVNEVHPSLGEADESKNLSNCTIESPASATSRLRELKVQRMQKLQDLASSMLELWNLMDTPLEEQQMFQNVTCNIAASEHEITEPNTLSIDFLSYVESEVLRLEQLKASKMKDLVIKKKTELEEHRRRAHLFGEEGYAAEFRDEAIEAVG
;
A
#
# COMPACT_ATOMS: atom_id res chain seq x y z
N MET A 1 -13.15 51.90 41.79
CA MET A 1 -13.25 50.54 42.38
C MET A 1 -14.25 49.65 41.63
N ARG A 2 -15.53 50.05 41.46
CA ARG A 2 -16.54 49.21 40.78
C ARG A 2 -16.17 48.78 39.35
N LYS A 3 -15.70 49.68 38.48
CA LYS A 3 -15.29 49.36 37.10
C LYS A 3 -14.23 48.25 37.02
N LYS A 4 -13.12 48.38 37.77
CA LYS A 4 -12.05 47.36 37.85
C LYS A 4 -12.57 45.99 38.31
N LYS A 5 -13.59 45.96 39.16
CA LYS A 5 -14.20 44.70 39.63
C LYS A 5 -15.02 44.02 38.52
N VAL A 6 -15.77 44.82 37.75
CA VAL A 6 -16.53 44.33 36.58
C VAL A 6 -15.58 43.82 35.50
N GLU A 7 -14.58 44.61 35.11
CA GLU A 7 -13.57 44.21 34.11
C GLU A 7 -12.87 42.90 34.48
N ARG A 8 -12.54 42.72 35.77
CA ARG A 8 -11.94 41.46 36.25
C ARG A 8 -12.93 40.30 36.18
N TRP A 9 -14.19 40.53 36.54
CA TRP A 9 -15.21 39.50 36.44
C TRP A 9 -15.42 39.05 34.98
N ASP A 10 -15.43 39.99 34.05
CA ASP A 10 -15.56 39.70 32.61
C ASP A 10 -14.39 38.82 32.12
N GLN A 11 -13.16 39.09 32.58
CA GLN A 11 -11.99 38.24 32.30
C GLN A 11 -12.15 36.81 32.86
N PHE A 12 -12.68 36.67 34.08
CA PHE A 12 -12.94 35.35 34.65
C PHE A 12 -13.95 34.55 33.82
N VAL A 13 -15.04 35.19 33.42
CA VAL A 13 -16.09 34.56 32.62
C VAL A 13 -15.54 34.12 31.27
N ASP A 14 -14.79 34.99 30.59
CA ASP A 14 -14.15 34.70 29.30
C ASP A 14 -13.19 33.51 29.38
N VAL A 15 -12.26 33.51 30.35
CA VAL A 15 -11.31 32.39 30.54
C VAL A 15 -12.05 31.08 30.80
N ILE A 16 -13.10 31.09 31.62
CA ILE A 16 -13.90 29.89 31.93
C ILE A 16 -14.65 29.40 30.70
N GLU A 17 -15.22 30.30 29.90
CA GLU A 17 -15.91 29.94 28.67
C GLU A 17 -14.95 29.31 27.66
N GLN A 18 -13.75 29.88 27.51
CA GLN A 18 -12.70 29.30 26.67
C GLN A 18 -12.23 27.94 27.18
N ILE A 19 -12.04 27.76 28.49
CA ILE A 19 -11.70 26.45 29.09
C ILE A 19 -12.76 25.43 28.74
N LYS A 20 -14.05 25.76 28.93
CA LYS A 20 -15.17 24.86 28.62
C LYS A 20 -15.19 24.49 27.14
N LYS A 21 -15.00 25.46 26.26
CA LYS A 21 -14.94 25.24 24.80
C LYS A 21 -13.81 24.27 24.44
N VAL A 22 -12.58 24.58 24.82
CA VAL A 22 -11.40 23.74 24.51
C VAL A 22 -11.55 22.34 25.12
N ALA A 23 -12.02 22.26 26.37
CA ALA A 23 -12.26 20.98 27.03
C ALA A 23 -13.30 20.15 26.25
N SER A 24 -14.41 20.74 25.80
CA SER A 24 -15.42 20.03 25.02
C SER A 24 -14.93 19.54 23.65
N GLU A 25 -13.94 20.21 23.06
CA GLU A 25 -13.35 19.81 21.79
C GLU A 25 -12.35 18.64 21.94
N ILE A 26 -11.61 18.58 23.05
CA ILE A 26 -10.59 17.52 23.27
C ILE A 26 -11.12 16.34 24.09
N ARG A 27 -12.24 16.49 24.78
CA ARG A 27 -12.80 15.43 25.63
C ARG A 27 -13.92 14.69 24.88
N PRO A 28 -14.25 13.46 25.32
CA PRO A 28 -15.41 12.72 24.82
C PRO A 28 -16.72 13.52 24.94
N ALA A 29 -17.71 13.22 24.10
CA ALA A 29 -18.99 13.94 24.10
C ALA A 29 -19.78 13.80 25.41
N ASP A 30 -19.55 12.71 26.16
CA ASP A 30 -20.12 12.45 27.49
C ASP A 30 -19.32 13.10 28.64
N PHE A 31 -18.24 13.81 28.33
CA PHE A 31 -17.45 14.54 29.32
C PHE A 31 -18.28 15.68 29.93
N VAL A 32 -18.60 15.55 31.22
CA VAL A 32 -19.24 16.63 31.98
C VAL A 32 -18.20 17.72 32.24
N PRO A 33 -18.38 18.95 31.70
CA PRO A 33 -17.42 20.03 31.92
C PRO A 33 -17.26 20.29 33.40
N PHE A 34 -16.02 20.59 33.84
CA PHE A 34 -15.76 21.04 35.21
C PHE A 34 -16.76 22.13 35.60
N ARG A 35 -17.51 21.91 36.68
CA ARG A 35 -18.26 22.98 37.33
C ARG A 35 -17.25 23.86 38.06
N ILE A 36 -16.59 24.74 37.32
CA ILE A 36 -15.78 25.81 37.92
C ILE A 36 -16.76 26.75 38.62
N HIS A 37 -16.98 26.51 39.91
CA HIS A 37 -17.81 27.36 40.75
C HIS A 37 -16.94 28.54 41.20
N VAL A 38 -16.92 29.62 40.42
CA VAL A 38 -16.32 30.88 40.89
C VAL A 38 -17.34 31.55 41.78
N ASP A 39 -17.12 31.52 43.08
CA ASP A 39 -17.82 32.41 44.00
C ASP A 39 -17.46 33.86 43.63
N GLN A 40 -18.46 34.73 43.49
CA GLN A 40 -18.25 36.16 43.24
C GLN A 40 -17.39 36.83 44.33
N SER A 41 -17.25 36.18 45.50
CA SER A 41 -16.37 36.62 46.58
C SER A 41 -14.88 36.31 46.32
N ASP A 42 -14.56 35.20 45.63
CA ASP A 42 -13.17 34.74 45.38
C ASP A 42 -12.65 35.20 44.00
N GLN A 43 -12.66 36.52 43.77
CA GLN A 43 -12.05 37.17 42.61
C GLN A 43 -10.55 37.45 42.84
N SER A 44 -9.86 36.52 43.50
CA SER A 44 -8.44 36.66 43.78
C SER A 44 -7.63 36.61 42.47
N LEU A 45 -6.59 37.45 42.35
CA LEU A 45 -5.69 37.43 41.19
C LEU A 45 -5.06 36.05 40.99
N ARG A 46 -4.75 35.38 42.11
CA ARG A 46 -4.26 34.01 42.14
C ARG A 46 -5.21 33.03 41.43
N LYS A 47 -6.54 33.12 41.66
CA LYS A 47 -7.49 32.22 41.00
C LYS A 47 -7.58 32.46 39.50
N LEU A 48 -7.49 33.72 39.06
CA LEU A 48 -7.44 34.05 37.64
C LEU A 48 -6.17 33.47 36.98
N GLU A 49 -5.03 33.60 37.65
CA GLU A 49 -3.76 33.02 37.19
C GLU A 49 -3.82 31.50 37.08
N GLU A 50 -4.44 30.82 38.06
CA GLU A 50 -4.67 29.37 38.01
C GLU A 50 -5.51 28.96 36.81
N LEU A 51 -6.65 29.62 36.58
CA LEU A 51 -7.52 29.37 35.42
C LEU A 51 -6.80 29.68 34.09
N THR A 52 -6.02 30.74 34.05
CA THR A 52 -5.26 31.10 32.85
C THR A 52 -4.20 30.03 32.54
N LYS A 53 -3.52 29.49 33.55
CA LYS A 53 -2.59 28.36 33.39
C LYS A 53 -3.29 27.09 32.92
N GLU A 54 -4.48 26.82 33.45
CA GLU A 54 -5.30 25.68 33.01
C GLU A 54 -5.70 25.82 31.53
N LEU A 55 -6.18 27.00 31.12
CA LEU A 55 -6.50 27.29 29.72
C LEU A 55 -5.27 27.08 28.81
N GLN A 56 -4.10 27.60 29.21
CA GLN A 56 -2.86 27.41 28.45
C GLN A 56 -2.48 25.93 28.32
N SER A 57 -2.63 25.15 29.39
CA SER A 57 -2.39 23.70 29.36
C SER A 57 -3.35 22.98 28.41
N LEU A 58 -4.64 23.32 28.44
CA LEU A 58 -5.67 22.73 27.56
C LEU A 58 -5.44 23.10 26.09
N GLN A 59 -5.06 24.35 25.81
CA GLN A 59 -4.73 24.78 24.46
C GLN A 59 -3.50 24.04 23.93
N LYS A 60 -2.48 23.82 24.78
CA LYS A 60 -1.32 23.00 24.42
C LYS A 60 -1.73 21.56 24.12
N GLU A 61 -2.52 20.94 24.99
CA GLU A 61 -3.04 19.58 24.77
C GLU A 61 -3.82 19.48 23.45
N LYS A 62 -4.70 20.46 23.17
CA LYS A 62 -5.45 20.53 21.90
C LYS A 62 -4.52 20.59 20.69
N SER A 63 -3.50 21.44 20.73
CA SER A 63 -2.51 21.58 19.67
C SER A 63 -1.74 20.29 19.43
N ASP A 64 -1.28 19.64 20.50
CA ASP A 64 -0.54 18.37 20.43
C ASP A 64 -1.41 17.24 19.85
N ARG A 65 -2.69 17.18 20.24
CA ARG A 65 -3.65 16.20 19.70
C ARG A 65 -4.00 16.45 18.24
N LEU A 66 -4.19 17.71 17.86
CA LEU A 66 -4.42 18.06 16.46
C LEU A 66 -3.22 17.65 15.59
N LYS A 67 -2.00 17.87 16.08
CA LYS A 67 -0.77 17.40 15.42
C LYS A 67 -0.76 15.88 15.22
N GLN A 68 -1.11 15.11 16.24
CA GLN A 68 -1.20 13.64 16.13
C GLN A 68 -2.23 13.21 15.09
N VAL A 69 -3.43 13.82 15.08
CA VAL A 69 -4.46 13.53 14.08
C VAL A 69 -3.94 13.84 12.67
N MET A 70 -3.27 14.97 12.47
CA MET A 70 -2.67 15.32 11.17
C MET A 70 -1.59 14.33 10.73
N GLU A 71 -0.71 13.88 11.64
CA GLU A 71 0.31 12.87 11.33
C GLU A 71 -0.30 11.53 10.93
N HIS A 72 -1.36 11.09 11.62
CA HIS A 72 -2.10 9.89 11.25
C HIS A 72 -2.81 10.04 9.90
N LEU A 73 -3.45 11.18 9.64
CA LEU A 73 -4.10 11.46 8.35
C LEU A 73 -3.10 11.52 7.20
N ASN A 74 -1.92 12.10 7.40
CA ASN A 74 -0.86 12.12 6.38
C ASN A 74 -0.37 10.70 6.07
N THR A 75 -0.13 9.89 7.11
CA THR A 75 0.25 8.49 6.94
C THR A 75 -0.82 7.70 6.19
N LEU A 76 -2.09 7.91 6.54
CA LEU A 76 -3.23 7.29 5.89
C LEU A 76 -3.35 7.73 4.42
N HIS A 77 -3.11 9.01 4.14
CA HIS A 77 -3.13 9.57 2.79
C HIS A 77 -2.08 8.92 1.90
N SER A 78 -0.82 8.87 2.36
CA SER A 78 0.27 8.21 1.62
C SER A 78 -0.01 6.72 1.38
N LEU A 79 -0.63 6.01 2.34
CA LEU A 79 -1.05 4.63 2.13
C LEU A 79 -2.15 4.52 1.07
N CYS A 80 -3.13 5.42 1.09
CA CYS A 80 -4.21 5.46 0.09
C CYS A 80 -3.68 5.73 -1.32
N GLU A 81 -2.73 6.65 -1.47
CA GLU A 81 -2.10 6.95 -2.77
C GLU A 81 -1.41 5.72 -3.37
N VAL A 82 -0.57 5.02 -2.60
CA VAL A 82 0.14 3.82 -3.08
C VAL A 82 -0.84 2.68 -3.41
N LEU A 83 -1.87 2.49 -2.57
CA LEU A 83 -2.87 1.44 -2.75
C LEU A 83 -3.95 1.76 -3.79
N GLY A 84 -4.01 2.98 -4.31
CA GLY A 84 -5.09 3.45 -5.18
C GLY A 84 -6.47 3.33 -4.52
N VAL A 85 -6.56 3.61 -3.20
CA VAL A 85 -7.82 3.56 -2.43
C VAL A 85 -8.33 4.99 -2.21
N ASP A 86 -9.64 5.19 -2.25
CA ASP A 86 -10.23 6.51 -2.00
C ASP A 86 -9.99 6.95 -0.55
N PHE A 87 -9.19 8.00 -0.39
CA PHE A 87 -8.85 8.56 0.91
C PHE A 87 -10.07 9.12 1.63
N LYS A 88 -10.97 9.80 0.92
CA LYS A 88 -12.15 10.44 1.52
C LYS A 88 -13.12 9.38 2.06
N GLN A 89 -13.35 8.33 1.29
CA GLN A 89 -14.13 7.17 1.72
C GLN A 89 -13.48 6.51 2.94
N THR A 90 -12.17 6.28 2.90
CA THR A 90 -11.44 5.67 4.02
C THR A 90 -11.57 6.50 5.30
N VAL A 91 -11.43 7.83 5.21
CA VAL A 91 -11.59 8.73 6.37
C VAL A 91 -13.03 8.75 6.87
N ASN A 92 -14.02 8.72 5.97
CA ASN A 92 -15.43 8.72 6.34
C ASN A 92 -15.88 7.41 7.02
N GLU A 93 -15.34 6.26 6.59
CA GLU A 93 -15.56 4.95 7.24
C GLU A 93 -15.04 4.94 8.69
N VAL A 94 -14.00 5.73 8.96
CA VAL A 94 -13.29 5.82 10.24
C VAL A 94 -14.01 6.78 11.19
N HIS A 95 -14.27 8.00 10.74
CA HIS A 95 -15.07 8.97 11.49
C HIS A 95 -15.62 10.07 10.56
N PRO A 96 -16.96 10.23 10.44
CA PRO A 96 -17.56 11.22 9.54
C PRO A 96 -17.04 12.65 9.74
N SER A 97 -16.79 13.04 11.00
CA SER A 97 -16.33 14.41 11.32
C SER A 97 -14.91 14.74 10.86
N LEU A 98 -14.11 13.73 10.47
CA LEU A 98 -12.77 13.98 9.93
C LEU A 98 -12.80 14.33 8.44
N GLY A 99 -13.83 13.87 7.72
CA GLY A 99 -14.04 14.18 6.31
C GLY A 99 -14.71 15.54 6.08
N GLU A 100 -15.43 16.06 7.07
CA GLU A 100 -16.03 17.39 7.00
C GLU A 100 -15.00 18.48 7.36
N ALA A 101 -14.97 19.54 6.56
CA ALA A 101 -14.09 20.69 6.77
C ALA A 101 -14.50 21.54 8.00
N ASP A 102 -15.65 21.24 8.61
CA ASP A 102 -16.22 22.04 9.67
C ASP A 102 -15.43 21.97 10.98
N GLU A 103 -15.40 23.12 11.65
CA GLU A 103 -14.51 23.45 12.77
C GLU A 103 -14.70 22.57 14.03
N SER A 104 -15.73 21.72 14.08
CA SER A 104 -16.04 20.86 15.22
C SER A 104 -15.43 19.45 15.10
N LYS A 105 -14.13 19.38 14.84
CA LYS A 105 -13.40 18.10 14.96
C LYS A 105 -13.33 17.74 16.44
N ASN A 106 -14.19 16.84 16.91
CA ASN A 106 -14.04 16.25 18.23
C ASN A 106 -12.69 15.51 18.25
N LEU A 107 -11.72 16.00 19.02
CA LEU A 107 -10.36 15.46 19.10
C LEU A 107 -10.21 14.42 20.20
N SER A 108 -11.31 13.82 20.70
CA SER A 108 -11.27 12.78 21.74
C SER A 108 -10.35 11.62 21.37
N ASN A 109 -9.99 10.79 22.36
CA ASN A 109 -9.06 9.67 22.12
C ASN A 109 -9.62 8.72 21.07
N CYS A 110 -10.94 8.53 21.03
CA CYS A 110 -11.61 7.73 20.01
C CYS A 110 -11.35 8.25 18.59
N THR A 111 -11.36 9.57 18.38
CA THR A 111 -11.06 10.18 17.08
C THR A 111 -9.58 10.06 16.70
N ILE A 112 -8.66 9.94 17.66
CA ILE A 112 -7.23 9.73 17.40
C ILE A 112 -6.95 8.25 17.07
N GLU A 113 -7.57 7.33 17.79
CA GLU A 113 -7.39 5.88 17.62
C GLU A 113 -8.04 5.33 16.34
N SER A 114 -9.11 5.97 15.87
CA SER A 114 -9.84 5.50 14.68
C SER A 114 -8.95 5.56 13.41
N PRO A 115 -8.29 6.69 13.06
CA PRO A 115 -7.32 6.75 11.96
C PRO A 115 -6.15 5.78 12.11
N ALA A 116 -5.70 5.51 13.34
CA ALA A 116 -4.64 4.54 13.60
C ALA A 116 -5.08 3.12 13.22
N SER A 117 -6.32 2.74 13.55
CA SER A 117 -6.89 1.44 13.18
C SER A 117 -7.00 1.26 11.66
N ALA A 118 -7.46 2.30 10.94
CA ALA A 118 -7.49 2.28 9.47
C ALA A 118 -6.09 2.24 8.86
N THR A 119 -5.13 2.95 9.47
CA THR A 119 -3.72 2.90 9.06
C THR A 119 -3.19 1.47 9.17
N SER A 120 -3.44 0.77 10.28
CA SER A 120 -3.04 -0.62 10.45
C SER A 120 -3.66 -1.55 9.40
N ARG A 121 -4.96 -1.41 9.13
CA ARG A 121 -5.66 -2.17 8.09
C ARG A 121 -5.06 -1.93 6.70
N LEU A 122 -4.78 -0.67 6.35
CA LEU A 122 -4.16 -0.35 5.06
C LEU A 122 -2.71 -0.83 4.97
N ARG A 123 -1.95 -0.86 6.06
CA ARG A 123 -0.60 -1.46 6.07
C ARG A 123 -0.64 -2.95 5.81
N GLU A 124 -1.56 -3.67 6.45
CA GLU A 124 -1.74 -5.10 6.17
C GLU A 124 -2.11 -5.32 4.69
N LEU A 125 -3.04 -4.54 4.16
CA LEU A 125 -3.41 -4.60 2.74
C LEU A 125 -2.22 -4.26 1.82
N LYS A 126 -1.39 -3.28 2.19
CA LYS A 126 -0.17 -2.91 1.48
C LYS A 126 0.80 -4.08 1.41
N VAL A 127 1.06 -4.76 2.52
CA VAL A 127 1.93 -5.94 2.55
C VAL A 127 1.38 -7.08 1.70
N GLN A 128 0.08 -7.38 1.78
CA GLN A 128 -0.55 -8.42 0.97
C GLN A 128 -0.41 -8.14 -0.54
N ARG A 129 -0.70 -6.91 -0.95
CA ARG A 129 -0.60 -6.50 -2.36
C ARG A 129 0.85 -6.42 -2.85
N MET A 130 1.77 -5.99 -1.99
CA MET A 130 3.21 -6.01 -2.27
C MET A 130 3.68 -7.43 -2.53
N GLN A 131 3.32 -8.40 -1.68
CA GLN A 131 3.69 -9.80 -1.89
C GLN A 131 3.15 -10.32 -3.23
N LYS A 132 1.89 -10.02 -3.55
CA LYS A 132 1.31 -10.39 -4.86
C LYS A 132 2.11 -9.77 -6.02
N LEU A 133 2.48 -8.49 -5.93
CA LEU A 133 3.29 -7.84 -6.96
C LEU A 133 4.67 -8.52 -7.10
N GLN A 134 5.31 -8.88 -5.99
CA GLN A 134 6.61 -9.55 -5.97
C GLN A 134 6.56 -10.96 -6.59
N ASP A 135 5.50 -11.72 -6.30
CA ASP A 135 5.28 -13.05 -6.88
C ASP A 135 5.07 -12.95 -8.40
N LEU A 136 4.26 -11.98 -8.84
CA LEU A 136 4.04 -11.70 -10.26
C LEU A 136 5.31 -11.25 -10.97
N ALA A 137 6.07 -10.33 -10.36
CA ALA A 137 7.32 -9.81 -10.90
C ALA A 137 8.39 -10.91 -11.02
N SER A 138 8.47 -11.79 -10.02
CA SER A 138 9.38 -12.96 -10.06
C SER A 138 8.98 -13.94 -11.17
N SER A 139 7.69 -14.26 -11.27
CA SER A 139 7.15 -15.11 -12.34
C SER A 139 7.42 -14.53 -13.73
N MET A 140 7.24 -13.22 -13.89
CA MET A 140 7.53 -12.49 -15.12
C MET A 140 9.01 -12.60 -15.51
N LEU A 141 9.92 -12.39 -14.55
CA LEU A 141 11.36 -12.51 -14.77
C LEU A 141 11.76 -13.95 -15.18
N GLU A 142 11.20 -14.97 -14.53
CA GLU A 142 11.41 -16.37 -14.90
C GLU A 142 10.92 -16.68 -16.32
N LEU A 143 9.73 -16.17 -16.68
CA LEU A 143 9.16 -16.34 -18.02
C LEU A 143 10.02 -15.66 -19.10
N TRP A 144 10.52 -14.45 -18.84
CA TRP A 144 11.42 -13.76 -19.77
C TRP A 144 12.71 -14.52 -20.00
N ASN A 145 13.32 -15.03 -18.93
CA ASN A 145 14.53 -15.83 -19.01
C ASN A 145 14.30 -17.15 -19.77
N LEU A 146 13.16 -17.80 -19.54
CA LEU A 146 12.83 -19.05 -20.22
C LEU A 146 12.51 -18.87 -21.71
N MET A 147 11.98 -17.70 -22.08
CA MET A 147 11.50 -17.42 -23.43
C MET A 147 12.42 -16.54 -24.28
N ASP A 148 13.60 -16.22 -23.75
CA ASP A 148 14.56 -15.26 -24.32
C ASP A 148 13.84 -13.96 -24.74
N THR A 149 12.98 -13.42 -23.86
CA THR A 149 12.17 -12.23 -24.18
C THR A 149 13.07 -11.03 -24.48
N PRO A 150 12.84 -10.28 -25.58
CA PRO A 150 13.65 -9.12 -25.94
C PRO A 150 13.74 -8.08 -24.84
N LEU A 151 14.92 -7.45 -24.70
CA LEU A 151 15.17 -6.47 -23.66
C LEU A 151 14.20 -5.27 -23.74
N GLU A 152 13.79 -4.88 -24.95
CA GLU A 152 12.84 -3.80 -25.19
C GLU A 152 11.47 -4.10 -24.57
N GLU A 153 11.02 -5.36 -24.63
CA GLU A 153 9.79 -5.79 -23.98
C GLU A 153 9.96 -5.85 -22.45
N GLN A 154 11.11 -6.33 -21.96
CA GLN A 154 11.39 -6.38 -20.51
C GLN A 154 11.41 -4.98 -19.88
N GLN A 155 11.99 -3.99 -20.59
CA GLN A 155 12.09 -2.61 -20.11
C GLN A 155 10.73 -1.96 -19.85
N MET A 156 9.68 -2.37 -20.56
CA MET A 156 8.32 -1.85 -20.34
C MET A 156 7.78 -2.15 -18.94
N PHE A 157 8.31 -3.18 -18.27
CA PHE A 157 7.91 -3.64 -16.94
C PHE A 157 9.05 -3.50 -15.92
N GLN A 158 10.05 -2.65 -16.18
CA GLN A 158 11.16 -2.40 -15.24
C GLN A 158 10.64 -1.85 -13.89
N ASN A 159 9.59 -1.02 -13.93
CA ASN A 159 8.92 -0.50 -12.74
C ASN A 159 8.21 -1.58 -11.90
N VAL A 160 7.97 -2.76 -12.46
CA VAL A 160 7.42 -3.92 -11.74
C VAL A 160 8.57 -4.72 -11.15
N THR A 161 9.58 -5.06 -11.96
CA THR A 161 10.67 -5.94 -11.54
C THR A 161 11.64 -5.28 -10.55
N CYS A 162 11.73 -3.96 -10.50
CA CYS A 162 12.50 -3.26 -9.46
C CYS A 162 11.93 -3.48 -8.04
N ASN A 163 10.66 -3.86 -7.92
CA ASN A 163 10.00 -4.07 -6.62
C ASN A 163 10.21 -5.47 -6.03
N ILE A 164 10.84 -6.41 -6.75
CA ILE A 164 10.99 -7.81 -6.32
C ILE A 164 11.61 -7.92 -4.92
N ALA A 165 12.63 -7.11 -4.63
CA ALA A 165 13.32 -7.10 -3.35
C ALA A 165 13.01 -5.86 -2.48
N ALA A 166 12.06 -5.03 -2.91
CA ALA A 166 11.67 -3.83 -2.18
C ALA A 166 10.95 -4.21 -0.87
N SER A 167 11.24 -3.48 0.19
CA SER A 167 10.51 -3.55 1.45
C SER A 167 9.26 -2.67 1.42
N GLU A 168 8.34 -2.90 2.36
CA GLU A 168 7.04 -2.21 2.41
C GLU A 168 7.16 -0.67 2.36
N HIS A 169 8.18 -0.11 3.02
CA HIS A 169 8.35 1.34 3.12
C HIS A 169 9.02 1.96 1.88
N GLU A 170 9.64 1.15 1.02
CA GLU A 170 10.30 1.62 -0.21
C GLU A 170 9.29 1.82 -1.35
N ILE A 171 8.18 1.08 -1.35
CA ILE A 171 7.10 1.24 -2.34
C ILE A 171 6.27 2.47 -1.97
N THR A 172 6.56 3.60 -2.63
CA THR A 172 5.97 4.91 -2.31
C THR A 172 5.24 5.56 -3.48
N GLU A 173 5.41 5.01 -4.69
CA GLU A 173 4.83 5.55 -5.90
C GLU A 173 3.30 5.35 -5.92
N PRO A 174 2.53 6.39 -6.28
CA PRO A 174 1.07 6.30 -6.35
C PRO A 174 0.59 5.21 -7.31
N ASN A 175 -0.47 4.51 -6.92
CA ASN A 175 -1.14 3.44 -7.66
C ASN A 175 -0.30 2.19 -7.96
N THR A 176 0.95 2.09 -7.48
CA THR A 176 1.81 0.91 -7.65
C THR A 176 1.22 -0.36 -7.05
N LEU A 177 0.38 -0.24 -6.02
CA LEU A 177 -0.34 -1.36 -5.40
C LEU A 177 -1.86 -1.22 -5.58
N SER A 178 -2.30 -0.50 -6.61
CA SER A 178 -3.72 -0.45 -6.99
C SER A 178 -4.19 -1.78 -7.56
N ILE A 179 -5.49 -2.04 -7.46
CA ILE A 179 -6.10 -3.25 -8.04
C ILE A 179 -5.89 -3.26 -9.56
N ASP A 180 -6.09 -2.12 -10.21
CA ASP A 180 -5.94 -2.00 -11.67
C ASP A 180 -4.52 -2.29 -12.11
N PHE A 181 -3.52 -1.75 -11.40
CA PHE A 181 -2.12 -2.01 -11.71
C PHE A 181 -1.74 -3.48 -11.48
N LEU A 182 -2.14 -4.08 -10.35
CA LEU A 182 -1.91 -5.51 -10.11
C LEU A 182 -2.57 -6.38 -11.18
N SER A 183 -3.79 -6.05 -11.59
CA SER A 183 -4.51 -6.76 -12.67
C SER A 183 -3.81 -6.62 -14.01
N TYR A 184 -3.24 -5.45 -14.30
CA TYR A 184 -2.45 -5.22 -15.51
C TYR A 184 -1.20 -6.11 -15.53
N VAL A 185 -0.44 -6.15 -14.43
CA VAL A 185 0.75 -7.00 -14.32
C VAL A 185 0.39 -8.49 -14.40
N GLU A 186 -0.68 -8.90 -13.71
CA GLU A 186 -1.17 -10.29 -13.76
C GLU A 186 -1.57 -10.70 -15.18
N SER A 187 -2.22 -9.80 -15.93
CA SER A 187 -2.59 -10.05 -17.32
C SER A 187 -1.36 -10.23 -18.22
N GLU A 188 -0.28 -9.47 -17.96
CA GLU A 188 0.98 -9.65 -18.69
C GLU A 188 1.64 -10.99 -18.38
N VAL A 189 1.66 -11.41 -17.11
CA VAL A 189 2.17 -12.73 -16.71
C VAL A 189 1.39 -13.83 -17.44
N LEU A 190 0.05 -13.75 -17.46
CA LEU A 190 -0.79 -14.70 -18.20
C LEU A 190 -0.50 -14.70 -19.71
N ARG A 191 -0.27 -13.52 -20.31
CA ARG A 191 0.12 -13.41 -21.72
C ARG A 191 1.45 -14.14 -21.99
N LEU A 192 2.44 -13.96 -21.12
CA LEU A 192 3.74 -14.61 -21.21
C LEU A 192 3.64 -16.13 -21.03
N GLU A 193 2.79 -16.60 -20.11
CA GLU A 193 2.52 -18.04 -19.93
C GLU A 193 1.91 -18.67 -21.18
N GLN A 194 0.95 -17.99 -21.82
CA GLN A 194 0.34 -18.42 -23.08
C GLN A 194 1.37 -18.45 -24.21
N LEU A 195 2.22 -17.41 -24.31
CA LEU A 195 3.29 -17.35 -25.29
C LEU A 195 4.30 -18.49 -25.10
N LYS A 196 4.68 -18.78 -23.85
CA LYS A 196 5.52 -19.93 -23.48
C LYS A 196 4.89 -21.23 -23.97
N ALA A 197 3.61 -21.46 -23.65
CA ALA A 197 2.92 -22.68 -24.04
C ALA A 197 2.88 -22.86 -25.57
N SER A 198 2.63 -21.79 -26.33
CA SER A 198 2.64 -21.82 -27.80
C SER A 198 4.03 -22.15 -28.35
N LYS A 199 5.06 -21.40 -27.93
CA LYS A 199 6.44 -21.63 -28.42
C LYS A 199 6.96 -23.02 -28.04
N MET A 200 6.64 -23.51 -26.84
CA MET A 200 7.03 -24.86 -26.41
C MET A 200 6.38 -25.93 -27.28
N LYS A 201 5.09 -25.78 -27.62
CA LYS A 201 4.39 -26.70 -28.52
C LYS A 201 5.09 -26.77 -29.88
N ASP A 202 5.45 -25.62 -30.46
CA ASP A 202 6.13 -25.56 -31.76
C ASP A 202 7.53 -26.18 -31.70
N LEU A 203 8.27 -25.94 -30.62
CA LEU A 203 9.59 -26.53 -30.38
C LEU A 203 9.52 -28.07 -30.30
N VAL A 204 8.54 -28.61 -29.56
CA VAL A 204 8.33 -30.06 -29.44
C VAL A 204 8.01 -30.69 -30.79
N ILE A 205 7.16 -30.04 -31.59
CA ILE A 205 6.84 -30.51 -32.96
C ILE A 205 8.10 -30.52 -33.83
N LYS A 206 8.87 -29.42 -33.82
CA LYS A 206 10.12 -29.30 -34.57
C LYS A 206 11.15 -30.36 -34.16
N LYS A 207 11.32 -30.59 -32.86
CA LYS A 207 12.25 -31.63 -32.37
C LYS A 207 11.79 -33.03 -32.77
N LYS A 208 10.48 -33.29 -32.76
CA LYS A 208 9.92 -34.56 -33.23
C LYS A 208 10.20 -34.78 -34.72
N THR A 209 10.05 -33.75 -35.56
CA THR A 209 10.35 -33.85 -37.00
C THR A 209 11.84 -34.03 -37.26
N GLU A 210 12.70 -33.29 -36.56
CA GLU A 210 14.17 -33.44 -36.65
C GLU A 210 14.60 -34.88 -36.30
N LEU A 211 14.06 -35.45 -35.21
CA LEU A 211 14.35 -36.83 -34.81
C LEU A 211 13.86 -37.87 -35.82
N GLU A 212 12.68 -37.64 -36.41
CA GLU A 212 12.15 -38.49 -37.47
C GLU A 212 13.06 -38.50 -38.70
N GLU A 213 13.54 -37.33 -39.12
CA GLU A 213 14.50 -37.20 -40.23
C GLU A 213 15.84 -37.87 -39.93
N HIS A 214 16.36 -37.72 -38.71
CA HIS A 214 17.56 -38.42 -38.28
C HIS A 214 17.38 -39.94 -38.33
N ARG A 215 16.22 -40.47 -37.90
CA ARG A 215 15.93 -41.90 -37.97
C ARG A 215 15.88 -42.41 -39.41
N ARG A 216 15.21 -41.68 -40.31
CA ARG A 216 15.16 -42.05 -41.74
C ARG A 216 16.55 -42.07 -42.38
N ARG A 217 17.38 -41.06 -42.10
CA ARG A 217 18.77 -41.03 -42.57
C ARG A 217 19.56 -42.21 -42.03
N ALA A 218 19.46 -42.51 -40.74
CA ALA A 218 20.15 -43.65 -40.13
C ALA A 218 19.71 -45.00 -40.73
N HIS A 219 18.43 -45.18 -41.07
CA HIS A 219 17.96 -46.39 -41.75
C HIS A 219 18.51 -46.53 -43.18
N LEU A 220 18.60 -45.43 -43.94
CA LEU A 220 19.22 -45.46 -45.28
C LEU A 220 20.67 -45.94 -45.22
N PHE A 221 21.45 -45.43 -44.26
CA PHE A 221 22.84 -45.87 -44.07
C PHE A 221 22.95 -47.33 -43.63
N GLY A 222 21.98 -47.84 -42.87
CA GLY A 222 21.90 -49.26 -42.52
C GLY A 222 21.67 -50.14 -43.74
N GLU A 223 20.70 -49.79 -44.60
CA GLU A 223 20.36 -50.56 -45.79
C GLU A 223 21.47 -50.54 -46.84
N GLU A 224 22.15 -49.40 -47.03
CA GLU A 224 23.32 -49.30 -47.92
C GLU A 224 24.52 -50.11 -47.40
N GLY A 225 24.73 -50.14 -46.08
CA GLY A 225 25.78 -50.97 -45.46
C GLY A 225 25.53 -52.47 -45.67
N TYR A 226 24.30 -52.94 -45.45
CA TYR A 226 23.95 -54.34 -45.73
C TYR A 226 24.06 -54.68 -47.23
N ALA A 227 23.68 -53.76 -48.13
CA ALA A 227 23.79 -54.00 -49.57
C ALA A 227 25.25 -54.10 -50.06
N ALA A 228 26.20 -53.46 -49.37
CA ALA A 228 27.61 -53.56 -49.67
C ALA A 228 28.23 -54.87 -49.14
N GLU A 229 27.95 -55.27 -47.89
CA GLU A 229 28.51 -56.50 -47.31
C GLU A 229 28.09 -57.76 -48.10
N PHE A 230 26.87 -57.82 -48.62
CA PHE A 230 26.43 -58.97 -49.43
C PHE A 230 27.03 -59.02 -50.85
N ARG A 231 27.61 -57.92 -51.36
CA ARG A 231 28.26 -57.94 -52.68
C ARG A 231 29.67 -58.50 -52.64
N ASP A 232 30.41 -58.28 -51.55
CA ASP A 232 31.79 -58.77 -51.44
C ASP A 232 31.85 -60.27 -51.11
N GLU A 233 30.95 -60.80 -50.27
CA GLU A 233 30.90 -62.25 -50.01
C GLU A 233 30.46 -63.08 -51.23
N ALA A 234 29.68 -62.49 -52.16
CA ALA A 234 29.22 -63.21 -53.35
C ALA A 234 30.30 -63.36 -54.44
N ILE A 235 31.37 -62.56 -54.42
CA ILE A 235 32.42 -62.60 -55.45
C ILE A 235 33.50 -63.64 -55.14
N GLU A 236 33.73 -64.00 -53.86
CA GLU A 236 34.72 -65.05 -53.52
C GLU A 236 34.19 -66.50 -53.64
N ALA A 237 32.90 -66.72 -53.87
CA ALA A 237 32.34 -68.07 -53.99
C ALA A 237 32.34 -68.66 -55.42
N VAL A 238 32.93 -67.98 -56.42
CA VAL A 238 32.99 -68.49 -57.81
C VAL A 238 34.39 -68.31 -58.39
N GLY A 239 35.31 -69.23 -58.04
CA GLY A 239 36.63 -69.38 -58.66
C GLY A 239 37.40 -70.52 -58.02
#